data_AF-A0A2G5XP34-F1
#
_entry.id   AF-A0A2G5XP34-F1
#
_cell.length_a   1.000
_cell.length_b   1.000
_cell.length_c   1.000
_cell.angle_alpha   90.00
_cell.angle_beta   90.00
_cell.angle_gamma   90.00
#
_symmetry.space_group_name_H-M   'P 1'
#
loop_
_entity.id
_entity.type
_entity.pdbx_description
1 polymer ?
#
loop_
_entity_poly.entity_id
_entity_poly.type
_entity_poly.pdbx_seq_one_letter_code
_entity_poly.pdbx_strand_id
1 'polypeptide(L)'
;MNENHQYSKQFTPQQAKTIVDQLFIQAERQDDEALGKITRSLLAADETYPQTIHIVFERAFAGALRHAFRKEPLKSTEQIISISDILSIGPVESLHTDEGIKNRFCWLQEHLRADIQEQEKEFRSAVQDIKSILPHLPIIFWAGNNAAEQTGLRFATYLLCGQPNEISEINSTKAYESLYRTAEHSEEIHILRSSELSPEQLLEFYAHYEPWNWNPARRAAIEQEGESLLYDGSYLRT
;
A
#
# COMPACT_ATOMS: atom_id res chain seq x y z
N MET A 1 -12.14 -46.83 6.07
CA MET A 1 -12.31 -45.94 4.91
C MET A 1 -13.36 -44.92 5.29
N ASN A 2 -12.96 -43.70 5.64
CA ASN A 2 -13.87 -42.57 5.79
C ASN A 2 -13.26 -41.41 4.98
N GLU A 3 -13.96 -41.03 3.92
CA GLU A 3 -13.65 -39.88 3.08
C GLU A 3 -14.17 -38.61 3.79
N ASN A 4 -13.28 -37.75 4.25
CA ASN A 4 -13.64 -36.39 4.62
C ASN A 4 -13.69 -35.53 3.35
N HIS A 5 -14.89 -35.34 2.81
CA HIS A 5 -15.15 -34.31 1.80
C HIS A 5 -15.14 -32.94 2.48
N GLN A 6 -14.10 -32.16 2.22
CA GLN A 6 -13.99 -30.77 2.61
C GLN A 6 -14.91 -29.95 1.69
N TYR A 7 -15.99 -29.38 2.25
CA TYR A 7 -16.90 -28.52 1.51
C TYR A 7 -16.18 -27.22 1.12
N SER A 8 -15.96 -26.98 -0.17
CA SER A 8 -15.52 -25.68 -0.67
C SER A 8 -16.59 -24.62 -0.37
N LYS A 9 -16.19 -23.45 0.14
CA LYS A 9 -17.12 -22.33 0.35
C LYS A 9 -17.69 -21.89 -1.00
N GLN A 10 -19.01 -22.01 -1.15
CA GLN A 10 -19.71 -21.53 -2.33
C GLN A 10 -19.79 -20.00 -2.32
N PHE A 11 -19.38 -19.35 -3.41
CA PHE A 11 -19.62 -17.93 -3.62
C PHE A 11 -21.12 -17.63 -3.52
N THR A 12 -21.48 -16.51 -2.90
CA THR A 12 -22.88 -16.06 -2.97
C THR A 12 -23.23 -15.72 -4.43
N PRO A 13 -24.49 -15.88 -4.87
CA PRO A 13 -24.89 -15.56 -6.24
C PRO A 13 -24.54 -14.12 -6.67
N GLN A 14 -24.55 -13.19 -5.71
CA GLN A 14 -24.16 -11.80 -5.94
C GLN A 14 -22.66 -11.66 -6.22
N GLN A 15 -21.81 -12.34 -5.45
CA GLN A 15 -20.36 -12.35 -5.65
C GLN A 15 -19.99 -13.04 -6.95
N ALA A 16 -20.61 -14.19 -7.25
CA ALA A 16 -20.39 -14.91 -8.50
C ALA A 16 -20.76 -14.03 -9.72
N LYS A 17 -21.86 -13.29 -9.62
CA LYS A 17 -22.28 -12.37 -10.68
C LYS A 17 -21.31 -11.20 -10.85
N THR A 18 -20.87 -10.56 -9.77
CA THR A 18 -19.89 -9.46 -9.85
C THR A 18 -18.57 -9.91 -10.47
N ILE A 19 -18.09 -11.09 -10.10
CA ILE A 19 -16.86 -11.67 -10.66
C ILE A 19 -17.01 -11.93 -12.16
N VAL A 20 -18.15 -12.50 -12.58
CA VAL A 20 -18.42 -12.75 -14.00
C VAL A 20 -18.54 -11.43 -14.78
N ASP A 21 -19.25 -10.43 -14.25
CA ASP A 21 -19.41 -9.13 -14.90
C ASP A 21 -18.05 -8.41 -15.05
N GLN A 22 -17.16 -8.52 -14.05
CA GLN A 22 -15.80 -7.97 -14.11
C GLN A 22 -14.93 -8.70 -15.15
N LEU A 23 -15.04 -10.04 -15.25
CA LEU A 23 -14.33 -10.83 -16.26
C LEU A 23 -14.76 -10.44 -17.68
N PHE A 24 -16.07 -10.20 -17.90
CA PHE A 24 -16.58 -9.76 -19.20
C PHE A 24 -16.09 -8.36 -19.58
N ILE A 25 -16.07 -7.41 -18.64
CA ILE A 25 -15.58 -6.04 -18.89
C ILE A 25 -14.08 -6.02 -19.21
N GLN A 26 -13.31 -6.97 -18.66
CA GLN A 26 -11.85 -7.00 -18.82
C GLN A 26 -11.37 -7.84 -20.00
N ALA A 27 -12.15 -8.84 -20.43
CA ALA A 27 -11.90 -9.61 -21.65
C ALA A 27 -11.91 -8.74 -22.92
N GLU A 28 -12.60 -7.60 -22.90
CA GLU A 28 -12.58 -6.64 -24.01
C GLU A 28 -11.30 -5.77 -24.06
N ARG A 29 -10.42 -5.85 -23.05
CA ARG A 29 -9.30 -4.90 -22.84
C ARG A 29 -7.91 -5.53 -22.74
N GLN A 30 -7.76 -6.85 -22.58
CA GLN A 30 -6.47 -7.49 -22.31
C GLN A 30 -6.25 -8.80 -23.11
N ASP A 31 -4.97 -9.14 -23.32
CA ASP A 31 -4.50 -10.35 -24.01
C ASP A 31 -4.79 -11.63 -23.18
N ASP A 32 -5.11 -12.75 -23.84
CA ASP A 32 -5.65 -13.98 -23.23
C ASP A 32 -4.81 -14.54 -22.07
N GLU A 33 -3.50 -14.28 -22.07
CA GLU A 33 -2.58 -14.71 -21.01
C GLU A 33 -2.81 -13.97 -19.67
N ALA A 34 -3.10 -12.66 -19.73
CA ALA A 34 -3.38 -11.85 -18.55
C ALA A 34 -4.71 -12.27 -17.90
N LEU A 35 -5.73 -12.53 -18.75
CA LEU A 35 -7.02 -13.07 -18.32
C LEU A 35 -6.86 -14.44 -17.68
N GLY A 36 -5.98 -15.29 -18.22
CA GLY A 36 -5.65 -16.60 -17.67
C GLY A 36 -4.98 -16.55 -16.29
N LYS A 37 -4.20 -15.51 -15.98
CA LYS A 37 -3.59 -15.30 -14.65
C LYS A 37 -4.63 -14.83 -13.63
N ILE A 38 -5.51 -13.91 -14.03
CA ILE A 38 -6.60 -13.40 -13.19
C ILE A 38 -7.60 -14.50 -12.87
N THR A 39 -8.03 -15.28 -13.86
CA THR A 39 -8.99 -16.38 -13.68
C THR A 39 -8.44 -17.44 -12.74
N ARG A 40 -7.15 -17.80 -12.86
CA ARG A 40 -6.49 -18.71 -11.93
C ARG A 40 -6.38 -18.15 -10.52
N SER A 41 -6.11 -16.85 -10.38
CA SER A 41 -6.06 -16.17 -9.08
C SER A 41 -7.42 -16.15 -8.38
N LEU A 42 -8.52 -15.93 -9.11
CA LEU A 42 -9.88 -15.96 -8.57
C LEU A 42 -10.35 -17.37 -8.21
N LEU A 43 -9.94 -18.38 -8.98
CA LEU A 43 -10.27 -19.79 -8.73
C LEU A 43 -9.42 -20.43 -7.63
N ALA A 44 -8.25 -19.87 -7.33
CA ALA A 44 -7.34 -20.34 -6.27
C ALA A 44 -7.63 -19.72 -4.89
N ALA A 45 -8.85 -19.20 -4.66
CA ALA A 45 -9.30 -18.65 -3.38
C ALA A 45 -9.50 -19.73 -2.28
N ASP A 46 -8.54 -20.65 -2.15
CA ASP A 46 -8.40 -21.61 -1.05
C ASP A 46 -7.18 -21.19 -0.20
N GLU A 47 -7.49 -20.65 0.98
CA GLU A 47 -6.72 -20.50 2.24
C GLU A 47 -5.29 -19.90 2.31
N THR A 48 -4.67 -19.31 1.26
CA THR A 48 -3.30 -18.76 1.44
C THR A 48 -3.01 -17.36 0.90
N TYR A 49 -4.00 -16.66 0.33
CA TYR A 49 -3.79 -15.28 -0.14
C TYR A 49 -4.22 -14.25 0.92
N PRO A 50 -3.46 -13.16 1.07
CA PRO A 50 -3.89 -12.06 1.93
C PRO A 50 -5.21 -11.51 1.41
N GLN A 51 -6.07 -11.11 2.34
CA GLN A 51 -7.37 -10.52 2.06
C GLN A 51 -7.25 -9.01 1.84
N THR A 52 -6.26 -8.36 2.44
CA THR A 52 -6.02 -6.91 2.28
C THR A 52 -4.52 -6.62 2.25
N ILE A 53 -4.14 -5.66 1.40
CA ILE A 53 -2.77 -5.18 1.28
C ILE A 53 -2.66 -3.82 1.97
N HIS A 54 -1.70 -3.69 2.87
CA HIS A 54 -1.34 -2.41 3.48
C HIS A 54 -0.05 -1.91 2.86
N ILE A 55 -0.10 -0.74 2.24
CA ILE A 55 1.11 -0.05 1.77
C ILE A 55 1.47 1.03 2.76
N VAL A 56 2.70 0.97 3.24
CA VAL A 56 3.20 1.86 4.27
C VAL A 56 4.56 2.44 3.90
N PHE A 57 4.92 3.53 4.56
CA PHE A 57 6.16 4.27 4.31
C PHE A 57 7.05 4.21 5.54
N GLU A 58 8.36 4.11 5.29
CA GLU A 58 9.40 3.94 6.31
C GLU A 58 9.43 2.56 7.00
N ARG A 59 10.66 2.04 7.16
CA ARG A 59 10.89 0.71 7.73
C ARG A 59 10.41 0.57 9.18
N ALA A 60 10.56 1.62 9.98
CA ALA A 60 10.18 1.61 11.40
C ALA A 60 8.67 1.44 11.57
N PHE A 61 7.88 2.19 10.80
CA PHE A 61 6.43 2.11 10.82
C PHE A 61 5.93 0.75 10.34
N ALA A 62 6.52 0.19 9.28
CA ALA A 62 6.21 -1.17 8.84
C ALA A 62 6.49 -2.22 9.92
N GLY A 63 7.58 -2.06 10.69
CA GLY A 63 7.90 -2.92 11.83
C GLY A 63 6.84 -2.85 12.93
N ALA A 64 6.40 -1.64 13.29
CA ALA A 64 5.34 -1.43 14.27
C ALA A 64 4.01 -2.04 13.82
N LEU A 65 3.61 -1.84 12.55
CA LEU A 65 2.37 -2.39 12.01
C LEU A 65 2.40 -3.93 11.93
N ARG A 66 3.53 -4.52 11.50
CA ARG A 66 3.72 -5.99 11.55
C ARG A 66 3.62 -6.52 12.97
N HIS A 67 4.11 -5.77 13.96
CA HIS A 67 3.96 -6.14 15.35
C HIS A 67 2.49 -6.05 15.80
N ALA A 68 1.75 -5.02 15.37
CA ALA A 68 0.31 -4.87 15.64
C ALA A 68 -0.47 -6.07 15.08
N PHE A 69 -0.16 -6.50 13.85
CA PHE A 69 -0.83 -7.59 13.14
C PHE A 69 -0.23 -8.98 13.41
N ARG A 70 0.59 -9.14 14.45
CA ARG A 70 1.32 -10.40 14.72
C ARG A 70 0.44 -11.59 15.14
N LYS A 71 -0.83 -11.35 15.45
CA LYS A 71 -1.78 -12.37 15.93
C LYS A 71 -2.81 -12.70 14.86
N GLU A 72 -3.32 -13.92 14.88
CA GLU A 72 -4.44 -14.32 14.02
C GLU A 72 -5.73 -13.56 14.39
N PRO A 73 -6.59 -13.26 13.41
CA PRO A 73 -6.48 -13.63 11.99
C PRO A 73 -5.60 -12.69 11.16
N LEU A 74 -5.20 -11.53 11.70
CA LEU A 74 -4.53 -10.49 10.92
C LEU A 74 -3.19 -10.96 10.34
N LYS A 75 -2.46 -11.80 11.07
CA LYS A 75 -1.19 -12.36 10.61
C LYS A 75 -1.30 -13.11 9.28
N SER A 76 -2.39 -13.84 9.05
CA SER A 76 -2.61 -14.63 7.83
C SER A 76 -3.40 -13.91 6.76
N THR A 77 -4.13 -12.84 7.13
CA THR A 77 -5.05 -12.13 6.24
C THR A 77 -4.52 -10.78 5.77
N GLU A 78 -3.59 -10.17 6.50
CA GLU A 78 -3.06 -8.83 6.19
C GLU A 78 -1.62 -8.91 5.68
N GLN A 79 -1.36 -8.43 4.46
CA GLN A 79 0.00 -8.29 3.94
C GLN A 79 0.45 -6.84 4.03
N ILE A 80 1.68 -6.62 4.53
CA ILE A 80 2.28 -5.28 4.65
C ILE A 80 3.44 -5.13 3.68
N ILE A 81 3.30 -4.22 2.71
CA ILE A 81 4.36 -3.78 1.80
C ILE A 81 4.91 -2.44 2.30
N SER A 82 6.23 -2.35 2.44
CA SER A 82 6.93 -1.18 2.97
C SER A 82 7.79 -0.54 1.89
N ILE A 83 7.52 0.72 1.57
CA ILE A 83 8.50 1.55 0.86
C ILE A 83 9.48 2.10 1.91
N SER A 84 10.57 1.37 2.12
CA SER A 84 11.61 1.65 3.13
C SER A 84 12.55 2.80 2.73
N ASP A 85 12.01 3.94 2.29
CA ASP A 85 12.79 5.11 1.87
C ASP A 85 12.03 6.43 2.07
N ILE A 86 12.75 7.53 2.27
CA ILE A 86 12.24 8.89 2.44
C ILE A 86 12.31 9.62 1.11
N LEU A 87 11.24 9.50 0.30
CA LEU A 87 11.19 10.04 -1.06
C LEU A 87 11.07 11.58 -1.14
N SER A 88 10.81 12.25 -0.01
CA SER A 88 10.81 13.73 0.05
C SER A 88 12.21 14.35 -0.06
N ILE A 89 13.27 13.54 0.02
CA ILE A 89 14.66 13.97 -0.07
C ILE A 89 15.35 13.24 -1.23
N GLY A 90 16.10 14.00 -2.02
CA GLY A 90 16.89 13.48 -3.14
C GLY A 90 16.07 13.30 -4.42
N PRO A 91 16.70 12.77 -5.48
CA PRO A 91 16.06 12.58 -6.77
C PRO A 91 15.01 11.47 -6.68
N VAL A 92 13.87 11.69 -7.33
CA VAL A 92 12.82 10.67 -7.52
C VAL A 92 12.50 10.45 -9.01
N GLU A 93 13.25 11.09 -9.89
CA GLU A 93 13.07 10.98 -11.33
C GLU A 93 13.17 9.51 -11.75
N SER A 94 12.18 9.06 -12.54
CA SER A 94 12.16 7.71 -13.11
C SER A 94 12.27 6.56 -12.09
N LEU A 95 11.87 6.74 -10.83
CA LEU A 95 11.95 5.70 -9.78
C LEU A 95 11.15 4.43 -10.04
N HIS A 96 10.28 4.44 -11.04
CA HIS A 96 9.58 3.25 -11.51
C HIS A 96 10.45 2.32 -12.38
N THR A 97 11.68 2.73 -12.70
CA THR A 97 12.66 2.02 -13.54
C THR A 97 13.89 1.60 -12.73
N ASP A 98 14.59 0.55 -13.19
CA ASP A 98 15.80 0.08 -12.50
C ASP A 98 16.92 1.11 -12.47
N GLU A 99 17.04 1.92 -13.54
CA GLU A 99 18.06 2.97 -13.65
C GLU A 99 17.74 4.15 -12.73
N GLY A 100 16.48 4.58 -12.65
CA GLY A 100 16.07 5.62 -11.71
C GLY A 100 16.29 5.21 -10.25
N ILE A 101 15.98 3.95 -9.90
CA ILE A 101 16.28 3.39 -8.58
C ILE A 101 17.79 3.44 -8.31
N LYS A 102 18.60 2.95 -9.24
CA LYS A 102 20.06 2.95 -9.10
C LYS A 102 20.61 4.37 -8.91
N ASN A 103 20.17 5.32 -9.73
CA ASN A 103 20.59 6.72 -9.65
C ASN A 103 20.26 7.33 -8.28
N ARG A 104 19.07 7.05 -7.75
CA ARG A 104 18.68 7.50 -6.41
C ARG A 104 19.57 6.91 -5.33
N PHE A 105 19.82 5.61 -5.33
CA PHE A 105 20.63 4.99 -4.29
C PHE A 105 22.10 5.44 -4.38
N CYS A 106 22.67 5.59 -5.58
CA CYS A 106 23.97 6.25 -5.76
C CYS A 106 23.98 7.67 -5.13
N TRP A 107 22.96 8.48 -5.39
CA TRP A 107 22.84 9.81 -4.79
C TRP A 107 22.79 9.75 -3.26
N LEU A 108 22.01 8.85 -2.67
CA LEU A 108 21.92 8.65 -1.22
C LEU A 108 23.27 8.24 -0.62
N GLN A 109 24.00 7.34 -1.29
CA GLN A 109 25.32 6.90 -0.85
C GLN A 109 26.33 8.05 -0.82
N GLU A 110 26.34 8.87 -1.88
CA GLU A 110 27.27 10.00 -2.03
C GLU A 110 26.97 11.13 -1.04
N HIS A 111 25.68 11.43 -0.81
CA HIS A 111 25.26 12.64 -0.10
C HIS A 111 24.90 12.40 1.37
N LEU A 112 24.39 11.22 1.71
CA LEU A 112 23.95 10.88 3.08
C LEU A 112 24.86 9.85 3.77
N ARG A 113 25.88 9.33 3.08
CA ARG A 113 26.83 8.32 3.59
C ARG A 113 26.12 7.10 4.19
N ALA A 114 24.97 6.73 3.63
CA ALA A 114 24.17 5.59 4.08
C ALA A 114 24.75 4.26 3.58
N ASP A 115 24.60 3.21 4.39
CA ASP A 115 24.75 1.84 3.89
C ASP A 115 23.47 1.46 3.15
N ILE A 116 23.54 1.53 1.82
CA ILE A 116 22.37 1.53 0.94
C ILE A 116 22.05 0.16 0.32
N GLN A 117 22.92 -0.85 0.42
CA GLN A 117 22.74 -2.08 -0.37
C GLN A 117 21.47 -2.83 0.01
N GLU A 118 21.23 -3.02 1.31
CA GLU A 118 20.01 -3.68 1.78
C GLU A 118 18.78 -2.80 1.53
N GLN A 119 18.89 -1.48 1.72
CA GLN A 119 17.80 -0.54 1.49
C GLN A 119 17.38 -0.50 0.01
N GLU A 120 18.33 -0.54 -0.92
CA GLU A 120 18.06 -0.60 -2.36
C GLU A 120 17.32 -1.89 -2.71
N LYS A 121 17.77 -3.02 -2.17
CA LYS A 121 17.13 -4.32 -2.38
C LYS A 121 15.71 -4.35 -1.82
N GLU A 122 15.50 -3.87 -0.61
CA GLU A 122 14.18 -3.72 0.00
C GLU A 122 13.26 -2.83 -0.87
N PHE A 123 13.79 -1.70 -1.35
CA PHE A 123 13.04 -0.77 -2.20
C PHE A 123 12.64 -1.41 -3.54
N ARG A 124 13.56 -2.08 -4.22
CA ARG A 124 13.28 -2.82 -5.47
C ARG A 124 12.22 -3.88 -5.27
N SER A 125 12.30 -4.64 -4.16
CA SER A 125 11.27 -5.62 -3.80
C SER A 125 9.92 -4.94 -3.62
N ALA A 126 9.84 -3.85 -2.87
CA ALA A 126 8.59 -3.13 -2.64
C ALA A 126 7.97 -2.61 -3.95
N VAL A 127 8.77 -2.06 -4.86
CA VAL A 127 8.29 -1.61 -6.19
C VAL A 127 7.71 -2.78 -6.98
N GLN A 128 8.38 -3.93 -6.97
CA GLN A 128 7.91 -5.14 -7.66
C GLN A 128 6.64 -5.71 -7.00
N ASP A 129 6.60 -5.75 -5.68
CA ASP A 129 5.47 -6.24 -4.90
C ASP A 129 4.23 -5.40 -5.19
N ILE A 130 4.35 -4.05 -5.19
CA ILE A 130 3.23 -3.15 -5.51
C ILE A 130 2.72 -3.38 -6.94
N LYS A 131 3.62 -3.48 -7.93
CA LYS A 131 3.24 -3.73 -9.34
C LYS A 131 2.57 -5.10 -9.55
N SER A 132 2.77 -6.04 -8.63
CA SER A 132 2.26 -7.42 -8.73
C SER A 132 1.06 -7.70 -7.83
N ILE A 133 0.53 -6.69 -7.13
CA ILE A 133 -0.70 -6.82 -6.34
C ILE A 133 -1.84 -7.33 -7.24
N LEU A 134 -2.59 -8.32 -6.74
CA LEU A 134 -3.69 -8.92 -7.48
C LEU A 134 -4.83 -7.91 -7.66
N PRO A 135 -5.46 -7.81 -8.85
CA PRO A 135 -6.44 -6.76 -9.18
C PRO A 135 -7.66 -6.65 -8.26
N HIS A 136 -8.04 -7.74 -7.59
CA HIS A 136 -9.25 -7.81 -6.75
C HIS A 136 -8.95 -7.55 -5.26
N LEU A 137 -7.69 -7.44 -4.86
CA LEU A 137 -7.34 -7.23 -3.46
C LEU A 137 -7.50 -5.75 -3.09
N PRO A 138 -8.21 -5.42 -2.00
CA PRO A 138 -8.27 -4.06 -1.50
C PRO A 138 -6.89 -3.61 -0.98
N ILE A 139 -6.60 -2.33 -1.17
CA ILE A 139 -5.36 -1.69 -0.75
C ILE A 139 -5.68 -0.58 0.25
N ILE A 140 -5.02 -0.62 1.41
CA ILE A 140 -5.08 0.44 2.42
C ILE A 140 -3.72 1.14 2.49
N PHE A 141 -3.70 2.40 2.13
CA PHE A 141 -2.54 3.26 2.38
C PHE A 141 -2.54 3.76 3.82
N TRP A 142 -1.37 3.75 4.45
CA TRP A 142 -1.13 4.43 5.72
C TRP A 142 -0.21 5.62 5.48
N ALA A 143 -0.74 6.84 5.61
CA ALA A 143 0.02 8.07 5.40
C ALA A 143 -0.50 9.22 6.26
N GLY A 144 0.35 9.78 7.10
CA GLY A 144 0.13 11.06 7.78
C GLY A 144 0.36 12.24 6.85
N ASN A 145 0.15 13.46 7.35
CA ASN A 145 0.22 14.67 6.52
C ASN A 145 1.65 15.15 6.22
N ASN A 146 2.70 14.44 6.66
CA ASN A 146 4.08 14.85 6.43
C ASN A 146 4.55 14.58 4.99
N ALA A 147 5.52 15.38 4.53
CA ALA A 147 6.02 15.32 3.16
C ALA A 147 6.60 13.96 2.77
N ALA A 148 7.24 13.24 3.69
CA ALA A 148 7.85 11.94 3.40
C ALA A 148 6.78 10.91 3.03
N GLU A 149 5.76 10.77 3.87
CA GLU A 149 4.67 9.81 3.67
C GLU A 149 3.77 10.23 2.50
N GLN A 150 3.47 11.52 2.36
CA GLN A 150 2.67 12.00 1.23
C GLN A 150 3.41 11.83 -0.10
N THR A 151 4.74 12.02 -0.17
CA THR A 151 5.52 11.73 -1.39
C THR A 151 5.50 10.24 -1.72
N GLY A 152 5.68 9.39 -0.70
CA GLY A 152 5.56 7.94 -0.83
C GLY A 152 4.19 7.52 -1.38
N LEU A 153 3.11 8.12 -0.87
CA LEU A 153 1.73 7.85 -1.31
C LEU A 153 1.55 8.12 -2.81
N ARG A 154 2.05 9.25 -3.31
CA ARG A 154 2.00 9.61 -4.74
C ARG A 154 2.75 8.58 -5.58
N PHE A 155 3.98 8.26 -5.16
CA PHE A 155 4.82 7.30 -5.88
C PHE A 155 4.18 5.90 -5.94
N ALA A 156 3.73 5.38 -4.80
CA ALA A 156 3.07 4.08 -4.73
C ALA A 156 1.78 4.05 -5.57
N THR A 157 1.01 5.14 -5.55
CA THR A 157 -0.20 5.27 -6.37
C THR A 157 0.14 5.27 -7.86
N TYR A 158 1.22 5.95 -8.29
CA TYR A 158 1.68 5.89 -9.68
C TYR A 158 2.02 4.46 -10.12
N LEU A 159 2.64 3.66 -9.25
CA LEU A 159 2.93 2.24 -9.56
C LEU A 159 1.66 1.40 -9.78
N LEU A 160 0.52 1.85 -9.24
CA LEU A 160 -0.80 1.21 -9.35
C LEU A 160 -1.66 1.78 -10.49
N CYS A 161 -1.16 2.73 -11.28
CA CYS A 161 -1.90 3.31 -12.40
C CYS A 161 -2.49 2.21 -13.31
N GLY A 162 -3.78 2.31 -13.60
CA GLY A 162 -4.50 1.35 -14.43
C GLY A 162 -4.92 0.04 -13.74
N GLN A 163 -4.52 -0.20 -12.48
CA GLN A 163 -4.97 -1.36 -11.71
C GLN A 163 -6.36 -1.14 -11.11
N PRO A 164 -7.31 -2.10 -11.17
CA PRO A 164 -8.70 -1.86 -10.74
C PRO A 164 -8.91 -1.95 -9.22
N ASN A 165 -7.85 -2.14 -8.43
CA ASN A 165 -7.93 -2.30 -6.98
C ASN A 165 -8.74 -1.19 -6.31
N GLU A 166 -9.57 -1.58 -5.34
CA GLU A 166 -10.19 -0.63 -4.42
C GLU A 166 -9.11 -0.06 -3.49
N ILE A 167 -9.07 1.27 -3.36
CA ILE A 167 -8.06 1.97 -2.57
C ILE A 167 -8.76 2.76 -1.47
N SER A 168 -8.28 2.59 -0.24
CA SER A 168 -8.63 3.43 0.90
C SER A 168 -7.39 3.91 1.64
N GLU A 169 -7.56 4.88 2.53
CA GLU A 169 -6.46 5.51 3.26
C GLU A 169 -6.80 5.67 4.75
N ILE A 170 -5.90 5.18 5.60
CA ILE A 170 -5.85 5.56 7.01
C ILE A 170 -4.84 6.69 7.13
N ASN A 171 -5.36 7.90 7.30
CA ASN A 171 -4.51 9.05 7.57
C ASN A 171 -4.14 9.08 9.05
N SER A 172 -2.90 8.72 9.39
CA SER A 172 -2.46 8.53 10.77
C SER A 172 -2.56 9.79 11.62
N THR A 173 -2.28 10.96 11.02
CA THR A 173 -2.44 12.27 11.69
C THR A 173 -3.89 12.48 12.08
N LYS A 174 -4.82 12.32 11.13
CA LYS A 174 -6.26 12.49 11.39
C LYS A 174 -6.82 11.43 12.34
N ALA A 175 -6.36 10.18 12.23
CA ALA A 175 -6.77 9.10 13.12
C ALA A 175 -6.34 9.37 14.57
N TYR A 176 -5.10 9.83 14.76
CA TYR A 176 -4.61 10.24 16.07
C TYR A 176 -5.43 11.39 16.66
N GLU A 177 -5.67 12.43 15.86
CA GLU A 177 -6.49 13.56 16.27
C GLU A 177 -7.92 13.15 16.63
N SER A 178 -8.52 12.24 15.86
CA SER A 178 -9.89 11.79 16.09
C SER A 178 -10.05 10.93 17.34
N LEU A 179 -9.05 10.11 17.68
CA LEU A 179 -9.15 9.13 18.77
C LEU A 179 -8.56 9.63 20.09
N TYR A 180 -7.54 10.49 20.04
CA TYR A 180 -6.79 10.90 21.23
C TYR A 180 -6.87 12.40 21.54
N ARG A 181 -7.30 13.26 20.60
CA ARG A 181 -7.47 14.69 20.91
C ARG A 181 -8.77 14.89 21.70
N THR A 182 -8.62 15.19 22.98
CA THR A 182 -9.73 15.66 23.83
C THR A 182 -9.76 17.19 23.88
N ALA A 183 -10.92 17.78 24.21
CA ALA A 183 -11.06 19.22 24.33
C ALA A 183 -10.15 19.85 25.41
N GLU A 184 -9.71 19.05 26.39
CA GLU A 184 -8.89 19.49 27.53
C GLU A 184 -7.37 19.51 27.22
N HIS A 185 -6.90 18.72 26.24
CA HIS A 185 -5.48 18.57 25.89
C HIS A 185 -5.18 18.90 24.43
N SER A 186 -6.02 19.73 23.80
CA SER A 186 -6.02 19.95 22.35
C SER A 186 -4.73 20.57 21.77
N GLU A 187 -3.91 21.21 22.61
CA GLU A 187 -2.69 21.93 22.23
C GLU A 187 -1.37 21.16 22.51
N GLU A 188 -1.40 20.01 23.20
CA GLU A 188 -0.17 19.51 23.86
C GLU A 188 0.58 18.41 23.10
N ILE A 189 -0.06 17.57 22.28
CA ILE A 189 0.62 16.43 21.64
C ILE A 189 0.10 16.21 20.21
N HIS A 190 0.99 16.36 19.22
CA HIS A 190 0.75 15.96 17.82
C HIS A 190 1.85 15.00 17.40
N ILE A 191 1.45 13.90 16.75
CA ILE A 191 2.42 13.04 16.09
C ILE A 191 2.99 13.76 14.87
N LEU A 192 4.31 13.72 14.68
CA LEU A 192 4.94 14.33 13.50
C LEU A 192 4.93 13.35 12.31
N ARG A 193 4.92 12.06 12.60
CA ARG A 193 5.06 10.97 11.64
C ARG A 193 4.46 9.68 12.18
N SER A 194 4.03 8.81 11.28
CA SER A 194 3.35 7.57 11.63
C SER A 194 4.21 6.64 12.47
N SER A 195 5.55 6.69 12.34
CA SER A 195 6.48 5.86 13.12
C SER A 195 6.53 6.16 14.61
N GLU A 196 5.90 7.23 15.08
CA GLU A 196 5.79 7.56 16.52
C GLU A 196 4.68 6.77 17.22
N LEU A 197 3.81 6.11 16.45
CA LEU A 197 2.70 5.34 16.96
C LEU A 197 3.16 3.99 17.51
N SER A 198 2.62 3.61 18.67
CA SER A 198 2.83 2.26 19.21
C SER A 198 2.02 1.22 18.42
N PRO A 199 2.43 -0.06 18.42
CA PRO A 199 1.65 -1.12 17.79
C PRO A 199 0.21 -1.22 18.31
N GLU A 200 -0.03 -0.89 19.57
CA GLU A 200 -1.37 -0.87 20.18
C GLU A 200 -2.23 0.24 19.57
N GLN A 201 -1.66 1.44 19.38
CA GLN A 201 -2.36 2.55 18.73
C GLN A 201 -2.68 2.23 17.26
N LEU A 202 -1.76 1.56 16.56
CA LEU A 202 -2.01 1.13 15.17
C LEU A 202 -3.13 0.10 15.06
N LEU A 203 -3.19 -0.84 16.01
CA LEU A 203 -4.28 -1.79 16.08
C LEU A 203 -5.61 -1.09 16.39
N GLU A 204 -5.60 -0.09 17.27
CA GLU A 204 -6.77 0.72 17.59
C GLU A 204 -7.25 1.52 16.38
N PHE A 205 -6.33 2.13 15.62
CA PHE A 205 -6.65 2.84 14.38
C PHE A 205 -7.31 1.90 13.38
N TYR A 206 -6.72 0.71 13.18
CA TYR A 206 -7.29 -0.26 12.25
C TYR A 206 -8.68 -0.76 12.67
N ALA A 207 -8.93 -0.87 13.98
CA ALA A 207 -10.20 -1.36 14.51
C ALA A 207 -11.32 -0.30 14.56
N HIS A 208 -10.97 0.98 14.73
CA HIS A 208 -11.92 2.02 15.12
C HIS A 208 -11.90 3.27 14.24
N TYR A 209 -10.89 3.45 13.39
CA TYR A 209 -10.85 4.55 12.44
C TYR A 209 -11.28 4.08 11.06
N GLU A 210 -12.38 4.63 10.56
CA GLU A 210 -12.91 4.29 9.24
C GLU A 210 -11.93 4.75 8.13
N PRO A 211 -11.38 3.84 7.33
CA PRO A 211 -10.51 4.20 6.21
C PRO A 211 -11.27 5.04 5.20
N TRP A 212 -10.64 6.10 4.69
CA TRP A 212 -11.26 6.91 3.66
C TRP A 212 -11.16 6.22 2.30
N ASN A 213 -12.29 5.69 1.82
CA ASN A 213 -12.39 5.11 0.48
C ASN A 213 -12.23 6.20 -0.61
N TRP A 214 -11.31 5.98 -1.53
CA TRP A 214 -11.05 6.92 -2.61
C TRP A 214 -12.13 6.80 -3.69
N ASN A 215 -12.69 7.95 -4.07
CA ASN A 215 -13.50 8.03 -5.29
C ASN A 215 -12.60 8.14 -6.53
N PRO A 216 -13.14 7.93 -7.75
CA PRO A 216 -12.35 7.98 -8.97
C PRO A 216 -11.62 9.32 -9.19
N ALA A 217 -12.22 10.44 -8.78
CA ALA A 217 -11.61 11.76 -8.94
C ALA A 217 -10.38 11.95 -8.03
N ARG A 218 -10.45 11.49 -6.78
CA ARG A 218 -9.32 11.49 -5.85
C ARG A 218 -8.20 10.62 -6.37
N ARG A 219 -8.53 9.40 -6.81
CA ARG A 219 -7.55 8.47 -7.36
C ARG A 219 -6.81 9.09 -8.55
N ALA A 220 -7.54 9.60 -9.54
CA ALA A 220 -6.95 10.24 -10.72
C ALA A 220 -6.05 11.43 -10.36
N ALA A 221 -6.44 12.24 -9.36
CA ALA A 221 -5.62 13.37 -8.90
C ALA A 221 -4.27 12.89 -8.30
N ILE A 222 -4.29 11.88 -7.42
CA ILE A 222 -3.06 11.37 -6.81
C ILE A 222 -2.19 10.63 -7.84
N GLU A 223 -2.79 9.90 -8.79
CA GLU A 223 -2.08 9.29 -9.92
C GLU A 223 -1.35 10.34 -10.76
N GLN A 224 -2.03 11.45 -11.11
CA GLN A 224 -1.43 12.56 -11.85
C GLN A 224 -0.32 13.28 -11.07
N GLU A 225 -0.51 13.47 -9.76
CA GLU A 225 0.53 14.02 -8.88
C GLU A 225 1.75 13.08 -8.83
N GLY A 226 1.53 11.76 -8.76
CA GLY A 226 2.59 10.76 -8.80
C GLY A 226 3.32 10.66 -10.13
N GLU A 227 2.61 10.84 -11.24
CA GLU A 227 3.24 10.97 -12.56
C GLU A 227 4.12 12.22 -12.61
N SER A 228 3.57 13.38 -12.23
CA SER A 228 4.29 14.66 -12.21
C SER A 228 5.54 14.60 -11.34
N LEU A 229 5.45 13.92 -10.18
CA LEU A 229 6.56 13.68 -9.26
C LEU A 229 7.76 13.02 -9.94
N LEU A 230 7.51 12.06 -10.84
CA LEU A 230 8.56 11.26 -11.50
C LEU A 230 9.24 11.97 -12.67
N TYR A 231 8.67 13.09 -13.13
CA TYR A 231 9.25 13.98 -14.14
C TYR A 231 9.87 15.25 -13.52
N ASP A 232 9.80 15.40 -12.19
CA ASP A 232 10.38 16.52 -11.47
C ASP A 232 11.84 16.23 -11.06
N GLY A 233 12.77 17.04 -11.58
CA GLY A 233 14.20 16.99 -11.24
C GLY A 233 14.57 17.63 -9.90
N SER A 234 13.61 18.14 -9.12
CA SER A 234 13.87 18.71 -7.79
C SER A 234 14.40 17.67 -6.80
N TYR A 235 15.32 18.10 -5.93
CA TYR A 235 15.90 17.29 -4.86
C TYR A 235 15.19 17.45 -3.50
N LEU A 236 14.26 18.40 -3.37
CA LEU A 236 13.53 18.68 -2.13
C LEU A 236 12.04 18.86 -2.40
N ARG A 237 11.20 18.32 -1.51
CA ARG A 237 9.74 18.40 -1.58
C ARG A 237 9.21 18.86 -0.22
N THR A 238 8.49 19.97 -0.21
CA THR A 238 7.88 20.59 0.98
C THR A 238 6.39 20.34 1.02
#